data_AF-W0RGH9-F1
#
_entry.id   AF-W0RGH9-F1
#
_cell.length_a   1.000
_cell.length_b   1.000
_cell.length_c   1.000
_cell.angle_alpha   90.00
_cell.angle_beta   90.00
_cell.angle_gamma   90.00
#
_symmetry.space_group_name_H-M   'P 1'
#
loop_
_entity.id
_entity.type
_entity.pdbx_description
1 polymer ?
#
loop_
_entity_poly.entity_id
_entity_poly.type
_entity_poly.pdbx_seq_one_letter_code
_entity_poly.pdbx_strand_id
1 'polypeptide(L)'
;MTDDSWFASLVCPVSFERARRDVVRLTAFFVALLAAAYLVTRASWIPVVLLVDFLARGSGRRAWSPLGRTAQWLATRSRRPPVLIDLAPKQFAARVGAVLTLGMVATHWVWPLVAVGLAGVLCVFALLESVGNVCVGCLLYTHLMVPLVRRRPPTA
;
A
#
# COMPACT_ATOMS: atom_id res chain seq x y z
N MET A 1 15.06 35.95 -16.00
CA MET A 1 15.22 35.59 -14.58
C MET A 1 14.05 34.67 -14.28
N THR A 2 14.32 33.37 -14.36
CA THR A 2 13.35 32.27 -14.40
C THR A 2 12.79 32.07 -13.00
N ASP A 3 11.56 32.50 -12.78
CA ASP A 3 10.84 32.15 -11.56
C ASP A 3 10.26 30.75 -11.75
N ASP A 4 11.05 29.74 -11.41
CA ASP A 4 10.67 28.32 -11.45
C ASP A 4 9.88 27.91 -10.18
N SER A 5 9.51 28.87 -9.32
CA SER A 5 8.86 28.60 -8.03
C SER A 5 7.45 28.02 -8.16
N TRP A 6 6.79 28.20 -9.29
CA TRP A 6 5.43 27.68 -9.56
C TRP A 6 5.39 26.16 -9.71
N PHE A 7 6.48 25.51 -10.14
CA PHE A 7 6.56 24.04 -10.20
C PHE A 7 6.62 23.40 -8.81
N ALA A 8 6.98 24.15 -7.77
CA ALA A 8 7.14 23.62 -6.41
C ALA A 8 5.80 23.23 -5.76
N SER A 9 4.66 23.71 -6.26
CA SER A 9 3.33 23.46 -5.69
C SER A 9 2.46 22.49 -6.52
N LEU A 10 2.98 21.99 -7.65
CA LEU A 10 2.30 20.96 -8.44
C LEU A 10 2.51 19.58 -7.82
N VAL A 11 1.48 19.08 -7.13
CA VAL A 11 1.36 17.65 -6.80
C VAL A 11 1.19 16.90 -8.12
N CYS A 12 2.30 16.46 -8.72
CA CYS A 12 2.25 15.58 -9.88
C CYS A 12 1.62 14.24 -9.46
N PRO A 13 0.43 13.88 -9.97
CA PRO A 13 -0.21 12.61 -9.65
C PRO A 13 0.52 11.42 -10.29
N VAL A 14 1.45 11.70 -11.21
CA VAL A 14 2.32 10.74 -11.88
C VAL A 14 3.66 10.71 -11.13
N SER A 15 3.99 9.55 -10.58
CA SER A 15 5.33 9.30 -10.01
C SER A 15 6.22 8.70 -11.11
N PHE A 16 7.45 9.20 -11.22
CA PHE A 16 8.48 8.62 -12.07
C PHE A 16 9.04 7.30 -11.52
N GLU A 17 8.78 6.99 -10.25
CA GLU A 17 9.15 5.72 -9.63
C GLU A 17 8.15 4.62 -9.98
N ARG A 18 8.68 3.49 -10.44
CA ARG A 18 7.89 2.33 -10.84
C ARG A 18 8.22 1.12 -10.00
N ALA A 19 7.20 0.36 -9.65
CA ALA A 19 7.31 -0.93 -8.97
C ALA A 19 7.08 -2.07 -9.94
N ARG A 20 7.84 -3.17 -9.81
CA ARG A 20 7.50 -4.41 -10.52
C ARG A 20 6.22 -5.03 -9.95
N ARG A 21 5.30 -5.43 -10.83
CA ARG A 21 3.99 -6.00 -10.50
C ARG A 21 4.09 -7.28 -9.67
N ASP A 22 5.02 -8.16 -10.01
CA ASP A 22 5.27 -9.43 -9.31
C ASP A 22 5.63 -9.21 -7.84
N VAL A 23 6.54 -8.27 -7.55
CA VAL A 23 6.93 -7.89 -6.18
C VAL A 23 5.72 -7.41 -5.40
N VAL A 24 4.87 -6.58 -6.01
CA VAL A 24 3.67 -6.04 -5.37
C VAL A 24 2.69 -7.18 -5.04
N ARG A 25 2.45 -8.11 -5.97
CA ARG A 25 1.57 -9.27 -5.75
C ARG A 25 2.08 -10.19 -4.66
N LEU A 26 3.38 -10.47 -4.64
CA LEU A 26 4.02 -11.26 -3.60
C LEU A 26 3.93 -10.58 -2.22
N THR A 27 4.14 -9.27 -2.19
CA THR A 27 4.00 -8.49 -0.95
C THR A 27 2.55 -8.55 -0.45
N ALA A 28 1.57 -8.38 -1.34
CA ALA A 28 0.15 -8.49 -1.00
C ALA A 28 -0.22 -9.90 -0.50
N PHE A 29 0.36 -10.94 -1.09
CA PHE A 29 0.18 -12.32 -0.62
C PHE A 29 0.70 -12.51 0.82
N PHE A 30 1.90 -12.00 1.14
CA PHE A 30 2.43 -12.05 2.50
C PHE A 30 1.57 -11.28 3.51
N VAL A 31 1.04 -10.11 3.11
CA VAL A 31 0.08 -9.36 3.93
C VAL A 31 -1.19 -10.17 4.17
N ALA A 32 -1.74 -10.81 3.14
CA ALA A 32 -2.93 -11.65 3.27
C ALA A 32 -2.68 -12.83 4.22
N LEU A 33 -1.51 -13.47 4.11
CA LEU A 33 -1.12 -14.58 4.99
C LEU A 33 -1.00 -14.13 6.46
N LEU A 34 -0.37 -12.99 6.72
CA LEU A 34 -0.26 -12.42 8.07
C LEU A 34 -1.64 -12.00 8.62
N ALA A 35 -2.48 -11.37 7.80
CA ALA A 35 -3.83 -10.99 8.21
C ALA A 35 -4.68 -12.23 8.53
N ALA A 36 -4.61 -13.28 7.72
CA ALA A 36 -5.26 -14.56 7.98
C ALA A 36 -4.72 -15.24 9.25
N ALA A 37 -3.41 -15.23 9.46
CA ALA A 37 -2.78 -15.74 10.67
C ALA A 37 -3.29 -14.99 11.91
N TYR A 38 -3.49 -13.68 11.82
CA TYR A 38 -4.09 -12.89 12.91
C TYR A 38 -5.55 -13.28 13.19
N LEU A 39 -6.35 -13.55 12.16
CA LEU A 39 -7.75 -14.00 12.36
C LEU A 39 -7.83 -15.32 13.16
N VAL A 40 -6.86 -16.22 12.98
CA VAL A 40 -6.81 -17.51 13.68
C VAL A 40 -6.15 -17.38 15.06
N THR A 41 -4.96 -16.79 15.12
CA THR A 41 -4.12 -16.77 16.33
C THR A 41 -4.46 -15.62 17.29
N ARG A 42 -5.05 -14.54 16.78
CA ARG A 42 -5.30 -13.27 17.49
C ARG A 42 -4.05 -12.69 18.16
N ALA A 43 -2.86 -13.02 17.66
CA ALA A 43 -1.62 -12.60 18.30
C ALA A 43 -1.37 -11.09 18.09
N SER A 44 -1.16 -10.36 19.18
CA SER A 44 -0.99 -8.90 19.20
C SER A 44 0.25 -8.39 18.44
N TRP A 45 1.26 -9.24 18.25
CA TRP A 45 2.48 -8.87 17.52
C TRP A 45 2.26 -8.74 16.00
N ILE A 46 1.30 -9.48 15.42
CA ILE A 46 1.03 -9.47 13.98
C ILE A 46 0.57 -8.08 13.47
N PRO A 47 -0.43 -7.41 14.08
CA PRO A 47 -0.85 -6.08 13.63
C PRO A 47 0.26 -5.04 13.78
N VAL A 48 1.15 -5.19 14.77
CA VAL A 48 2.33 -4.31 14.93
C VAL A 48 3.32 -4.50 13.76
N VAL A 49 3.62 -5.75 13.39
CA VAL A 49 4.49 -6.04 12.24
C VAL A 49 3.89 -5.50 10.93
N LEU A 50 2.59 -5.70 10.71
CA LEU A 50 1.89 -5.17 9.55
C LEU A 50 1.91 -3.64 9.51
N LEU A 51 1.70 -2.98 10.66
CA LEU A 51 1.73 -1.52 10.77
C LEU A 51 3.10 -0.95 10.39
N VAL A 52 4.19 -1.51 10.93
CA VAL A 52 5.56 -1.09 10.59
C VAL A 52 5.82 -1.22 9.09
N ASP A 53 5.40 -2.34 8.50
CA ASP A 53 5.61 -2.58 7.08
C ASP A 53 4.77 -1.65 6.18
N PHE A 54 3.53 -1.33 6.55
CA PHE A 54 2.72 -0.35 5.83
C PHE A 54 3.24 1.08 5.98
N LEU A 55 3.75 1.48 7.15
CA LEU A 55 4.38 2.78 7.36
C LEU A 55 5.67 2.93 6.53
N ALA A 56 6.49 1.87 6.49
CA ALA A 56 7.68 1.84 5.66
C ALA A 56 7.33 1.99 4.17
N ARG A 57 6.26 1.33 3.70
CA ARG A 57 5.78 1.44 2.31
C ARG A 57 5.11 2.79 2.01
N GLY A 58 4.37 3.36 2.96
CA GLY A 58 3.65 4.63 2.81
C GLY A 58 4.54 5.88 2.83
N SER A 59 5.73 5.78 3.44
CA SER A 59 6.74 6.85 3.48
C SER A 59 7.61 6.94 2.21
N GLY A 60 7.38 6.07 1.22
CA GLY A 60 8.14 6.05 -0.04
C GLY A 60 9.50 5.35 0.07
N ARG A 61 9.94 4.97 1.27
CA ARG A 61 11.22 4.27 1.50
C ARG A 61 11.08 2.78 1.23
N ARG A 62 10.89 2.41 -0.04
CA ARG A 62 10.72 1.01 -0.48
C ARG A 62 11.89 0.09 -0.11
N ALA A 63 13.10 0.64 0.01
CA ALA A 63 14.29 -0.08 0.47
C ALA A 63 14.21 -0.58 1.93
N TRP A 64 13.31 -0.01 2.74
CA TRP A 64 13.18 -0.35 4.17
C TRP A 64 12.10 -1.37 4.47
N SER A 65 11.18 -1.68 3.55
CA SER A 65 10.18 -2.73 3.77
C SER A 65 10.84 -4.12 3.71
N PRO A 66 10.86 -4.88 4.82
CA PRO A 66 11.43 -6.23 4.83
C PRO A 66 10.68 -7.15 3.87
N LEU A 67 9.36 -7.00 3.73
CA LEU A 67 8.55 -7.77 2.78
C LEU A 67 8.83 -7.39 1.32
N GLY A 68 9.07 -6.10 1.06
CA GLY A 68 9.43 -5.62 -0.28
C GLY A 68 10.76 -6.19 -0.78
N ARG A 69 11.74 -6.34 0.12
CA ARG A 69 13.06 -6.93 -0.17
C ARG A 69 12.98 -8.43 -0.44
N THR A 70 12.25 -9.18 0.38
CA THR A 70 12.06 -10.63 0.17
C THR A 70 11.28 -10.91 -1.12
N ALA A 71 10.23 -10.13 -1.39
CA ALA A 71 9.50 -10.21 -2.65
C ALA A 71 10.38 -9.84 -3.85
N GLN A 72 11.26 -8.84 -3.72
CA GLN A 72 12.23 -8.51 -4.78
C GLN A 72 13.20 -9.65 -5.08
N TRP A 73 13.75 -10.28 -4.04
CA TRP A 73 14.66 -11.41 -4.17
C TRP A 73 14.00 -12.65 -4.79
N LEU A 74 12.73 -12.91 -4.44
CA LEU A 74 12.00 -14.02 -5.05
C LEU A 74 11.62 -13.72 -6.51
N ALA A 75 11.24 -12.48 -6.79
CA ALA A 75 10.93 -12.02 -8.13
C ALA A 75 12.14 -12.04 -9.08
N THR A 76 13.36 -11.76 -8.61
CA THR A 76 14.58 -11.86 -9.44
C THR A 76 14.94 -13.30 -9.83
N ARG A 77 14.37 -14.32 -9.16
CA ARG A 77 14.48 -15.72 -9.60
C ARG A 77 13.54 -16.07 -10.76
N SER A 78 12.54 -15.24 -11.04
CA SER A 78 11.62 -15.45 -12.16
C SER A 78 12.23 -14.91 -13.44
N ARG A 79 12.34 -15.74 -14.49
CA ARG A 79 12.84 -15.34 -15.82
C ARG A 79 11.86 -14.51 -16.65
N ARG A 80 10.75 -14.04 -16.05
CA ARG A 80 9.72 -13.28 -16.77
C ARG A 80 10.11 -11.80 -16.87
N PRO A 81 9.86 -11.13 -18.02
CA PRO A 81 10.12 -9.71 -18.15
C PRO A 81 9.30 -8.93 -17.11
N PRO A 82 9.93 -7.97 -16.39
CA PRO A 82 9.26 -7.26 -15.31
C PRO A 82 8.24 -6.26 -15.85
N VAL A 83 6.96 -6.47 -15.54
CA VAL A 83 5.92 -5.48 -15.80
C VAL A 83 5.97 -4.40 -14.72
N LEU A 84 6.23 -3.16 -15.13
CA LEU A 84 6.33 -2.00 -14.25
C LEU A 84 4.97 -1.31 -14.10
N ILE A 85 4.65 -0.90 -12.87
CA ILE A 85 3.43 -0.14 -12.51
C ILE A 85 3.81 1.07 -11.66
N ASP A 86 3.01 2.13 -11.71
CA ASP A 86 3.30 3.38 -11.01
C ASP A 86 3.24 3.23 -9.48
N LEU A 87 4.19 3.87 -8.80
CA LEU A 87 4.34 3.74 -7.34
C LEU A 87 3.39 4.66 -6.55
N ALA A 88 3.04 5.83 -7.09
CA ALA A 88 2.18 6.82 -6.41
C ALA A 88 0.87 6.22 -5.85
N PRO A 89 0.02 5.54 -6.66
CA PRO A 89 -1.22 4.96 -6.16
C PRO A 89 -0.98 3.83 -5.14
N LYS A 90 0.19 3.19 -5.15
CA LYS A 90 0.57 2.13 -4.20
C LYS A 90 1.02 2.69 -2.86
N GLN A 91 1.73 3.82 -2.85
CA GLN A 91 2.05 4.52 -1.60
C GLN A 91 0.79 5.01 -0.89
N PHE A 92 -0.19 5.51 -1.65
CA PHE A 92 -1.50 5.86 -1.09
C PHE A 92 -2.20 4.64 -0.48
N ALA A 93 -2.27 3.52 -1.22
CA ALA A 93 -2.84 2.28 -0.69
C ALA A 93 -2.14 1.80 0.59
N ALA A 94 -0.80 1.93 0.67
CA ALA A 94 -0.04 1.58 1.85
C ALA A 94 -0.36 2.47 3.07
N ARG A 95 -0.61 3.77 2.87
CA ARG A 95 -1.05 4.68 3.94
C ARG A 95 -2.44 4.31 4.48
N VAL A 96 -3.38 3.98 3.58
CA VAL A 96 -4.70 3.47 3.98
C VAL A 96 -4.55 2.18 4.79
N GLY A 97 -3.70 1.26 4.33
CA GLY A 97 -3.35 0.04 5.06
C GLY A 97 -2.78 0.33 6.46
N ALA A 98 -1.88 1.32 6.58
CA ALA A 98 -1.31 1.74 7.86
C ALA A 98 -2.40 2.20 8.84
N VAL A 99 -3.35 3.02 8.38
CA VAL A 99 -4.49 3.48 9.20
C VAL A 99 -5.34 2.31 9.69
N LEU A 100 -5.66 1.35 8.79
CA LEU A 100 -6.41 0.16 9.17
C LEU A 100 -5.67 -0.67 10.24
N THR A 101 -4.37 -0.91 10.05
CA THR A 101 -3.56 -1.67 11.01
C THR A 101 -3.34 -0.93 12.32
N LEU A 102 -3.26 0.40 12.30
CA LEU A 102 -3.20 1.21 13.52
C LEU A 102 -4.51 1.08 14.31
N GLY A 103 -5.65 1.11 13.62
CA GLY A 103 -6.95 0.81 14.20
C GLY A 103 -7.01 -0.59 14.82
N MET A 104 -6.44 -1.60 14.16
CA MET A 104 -6.33 -2.96 14.72
C MET A 104 -5.52 -2.98 16.02
N VAL A 105 -4.35 -2.34 16.06
CA VAL A 105 -3.52 -2.26 17.28
C VAL A 105 -4.27 -1.56 18.41
N ALA A 106 -4.90 -0.41 18.13
CA ALA A 106 -5.61 0.39 19.12
C ALA A 106 -6.85 -0.33 19.69
N THR A 107 -7.59 -1.04 18.83
CA THR A 107 -8.84 -1.72 19.23
C THR A 107 -8.63 -3.13 19.75
N HIS A 108 -7.44 -3.72 19.59
CA HIS A 108 -7.18 -5.12 19.93
C HIS A 108 -7.58 -5.52 21.36
N TRP A 109 -7.24 -4.68 22.35
CA TRP A 109 -7.46 -4.98 23.77
C TRP A 109 -8.86 -4.61 24.27
N VAL A 110 -9.49 -3.60 23.66
CA VAL A 110 -10.74 -3.01 24.17
C VAL A 110 -11.95 -3.50 23.37
N TRP A 111 -11.81 -3.65 22.04
CA TRP A 111 -12.89 -4.03 21.12
C TRP A 111 -12.40 -5.12 20.13
N PRO A 112 -12.19 -6.37 20.59
CA PRO A 112 -11.55 -7.40 19.78
C PRO A 112 -12.33 -7.75 18.50
N LEU A 113 -13.66 -7.62 18.52
CA LEU A 113 -14.50 -7.86 17.34
C LEU A 113 -14.23 -6.83 16.22
N VAL A 114 -13.94 -5.57 16.59
CA VAL A 114 -13.58 -4.51 15.63
C VAL A 114 -12.22 -4.80 15.02
N ALA A 115 -11.24 -5.21 15.83
CA ALA A 115 -9.91 -5.58 15.34
C ALA A 115 -9.96 -6.77 14.36
N VAL A 116 -10.79 -7.78 14.65
CA VAL A 116 -11.05 -8.92 13.74
C VAL A 116 -11.74 -8.46 12.46
N GLY A 117 -12.75 -7.58 12.54
CA GLY A 117 -13.41 -7.00 11.37
C GLY A 117 -12.43 -6.24 10.46
N LEU A 118 -11.58 -5.39 11.04
CA LEU A 118 -10.54 -4.66 10.31
C LEU A 118 -9.53 -5.61 9.65
N ALA A 119 -9.11 -6.67 10.36
CA ALA A 119 -8.24 -7.70 9.82
C ALA A 119 -8.89 -8.45 8.64
N GLY A 120 -10.18 -8.74 8.73
CA GLY A 120 -10.96 -9.36 7.66
C GLY A 120 -10.98 -8.49 6.40
N VAL A 121 -11.30 -7.19 6.55
CA VAL A 121 -11.28 -6.23 5.44
C VAL A 121 -9.88 -6.15 4.81
N LEU A 122 -8.84 -6.04 5.64
CA LEU A 122 -7.45 -6.01 5.17
C LEU A 122 -7.07 -7.28 4.40
N CYS A 123 -7.49 -8.46 4.90
CA CYS A 123 -7.24 -9.74 4.27
C CYS A 123 -7.90 -9.82 2.88
N VAL A 124 -9.17 -9.43 2.76
CA VAL A 124 -9.89 -9.42 1.48
C VAL A 124 -9.20 -8.50 0.47
N PHE A 125 -8.83 -7.28 0.88
CA PHE A 125 -8.13 -6.34 -0.02
C PHE A 125 -6.77 -6.88 -0.47
N ALA A 126 -6.02 -7.52 0.42
CA ALA A 126 -4.73 -8.13 0.10
C ALA A 126 -4.87 -9.33 -0.85
N LEU A 127 -5.90 -10.16 -0.67
CA LEU A 127 -6.22 -11.27 -1.58
C LEU A 127 -6.62 -10.77 -2.97
N LEU A 128 -7.44 -9.73 -3.04
CA LEU A 128 -7.87 -9.13 -4.31
C LEU A 128 -6.67 -8.58 -5.11
N GLU A 129 -5.70 -7.98 -4.43
CA GLU A 129 -4.49 -7.46 -5.06
C GLU A 129 -3.53 -8.58 -5.49
N SER A 130 -3.38 -9.63 -4.69
CA SER A 130 -2.47 -10.75 -5.00
C SER A 130 -2.97 -11.65 -6.14
N VAL A 131 -4.27 -12.02 -6.11
CA VAL A 131 -4.89 -12.95 -7.08
C VAL A 131 -5.50 -12.19 -8.25
N GLY A 132 -6.35 -11.20 -7.97
CA GLY A 132 -7.14 -10.49 -8.96
C GLY A 132 -6.40 -9.33 -9.65
N ASN A 133 -5.22 -8.94 -9.14
CA ASN A 133 -4.49 -7.75 -9.61
C ASN A 133 -5.33 -6.46 -9.51
N VAL A 134 -6.33 -6.46 -8.60
CA VAL A 134 -7.21 -5.33 -8.32
C VAL A 134 -6.84 -4.78 -6.94
N CYS A 135 -6.32 -3.56 -6.91
CA CYS A 135 -6.01 -2.86 -5.66
C CYS A 135 -7.07 -1.79 -5.42
N VAL A 136 -7.92 -1.99 -4.41
CA VAL A 136 -9.01 -1.07 -4.05
C VAL A 136 -8.46 0.33 -3.73
N GLY A 137 -7.31 0.40 -3.04
CA GLY A 137 -6.64 1.67 -2.76
C GLY A 137 -6.19 2.40 -4.02
N CYS A 138 -5.74 1.69 -5.06
CA CYS A 138 -5.41 2.29 -6.34
C CYS A 138 -6.67 2.78 -7.08
N LEU A 139 -7.76 2.03 -7.03
CA LEU A 139 -9.05 2.44 -7.61
C LEU A 139 -9.54 3.75 -6.96
N LEU A 140 -9.49 3.81 -5.63
CA LEU A 140 -9.87 5.00 -4.88
C LEU A 140 -8.97 6.19 -5.23
N TYR A 141 -7.66 5.97 -5.38
CA TYR A 141 -6.73 7.01 -5.83
C TYR A 141 -7.10 7.54 -7.23
N THR A 142 -7.36 6.66 -8.18
CA THR A 142 -7.72 7.04 -9.55
C THR A 142 -9.05 7.79 -9.61
N HIS A 143 -10.05 7.39 -8.83
CA HIS A 143 -11.37 8.03 -8.84
C HIS A 143 -11.42 9.32 -8.02
N LEU A 144 -10.64 9.45 -6.95
CA LEU A 144 -10.68 10.61 -6.07
C LEU A 144 -9.59 11.64 -6.44
N MET A 145 -8.32 11.23 -6.49
CA MET A 145 -7.21 12.18 -6.62
C MET A 145 -7.06 12.71 -8.04
N VAL A 146 -7.20 11.87 -9.07
CA VAL A 146 -6.98 12.29 -10.47
C VAL A 146 -7.98 13.37 -10.92
N PRO A 147 -9.30 13.25 -10.65
CA PRO A 147 -10.26 14.28 -11.04
C PRO A 147 -10.07 15.59 -10.28
N LEU A 148 -9.71 15.52 -9.00
CA LEU A 148 -9.48 16.70 -8.15
C LEU A 148 -8.28 17.53 -8.63
N VAL A 149 -7.21 16.88 -9.10
CA VAL A 149 -6.06 17.57 -9.72
C VAL A 149 -6.45 18.18 -11.07
N ARG A 150 -7.21 17.45 -11.91
CA ARG A 150 -7.62 17.95 -13.23
C ARG A 150 -8.61 19.12 -13.17
N ARG A 151 -9.33 19.28 -12.05
CA ARG A 151 -10.31 20.36 -11.83
C ARG A 151 -9.74 21.65 -11.28
N ARG A 152 -8.46 21.70 -10.89
CA ARG A 152 -7.82 22.98 -10.54
C ARG A 152 -7.42 23.69 -11.84
N PRO A 153 -8.08 24.79 -12.24
CA PRO A 153 -7.54 25.64 -13.30
C PRO A 153 -6.19 26.18 -12.82
N PRO A 154 -5.21 26.37 -13.72
CA PRO A 154 -4.02 27.13 -13.37
C PRO A 154 -4.48 28.50 -12.87
N THR A 155 -4.25 28.78 -11.60
CA THR A 155 -4.50 30.09 -11.03
C THR A 155 -3.51 31.05 -11.68
N ALA A 156 -4.05 32.01 -12.44
CA ALA A 156 -3.31 33.07 -13.13
C ALA A 156 -2.59 34.00 -12.15
#